data_AF-A0A1V9YDY2-F1
#
_entry.id   AF-A0A1V9YDY2-F1
#
_cell.length_a   1.000
_cell.length_b   1.000
_cell.length_c   1.000
_cell.angle_alpha   90.00
_cell.angle_beta   90.00
_cell.angle_gamma   90.00
#
_symmetry.space_group_name_H-M   'P 1'
#
loop_
_entity.id
_entity.type
_entity.pdbx_description
1 polymer ?
#
loop_
_entity_poly.entity_id
_entity_poly.type
_entity_poly.pdbx_seq_one_letter_code
_entity_poly.pdbx_strand_id
1 'polypeptide(L)'
;MHSALGGLSFAPPPASLAQLPTAYSLCLGSINATAVFQGLVATAMAEPACLRAVAALSPVLADWTKGRPSPSDAKSHGDHGPTQHGKPHKSLPPDGSHPRDKWVPSELATVLAFTDAQAQAMCKALVDVVPCLEGALLPTLMTAVASETCCSPALAKVVDQFGSPAEVVLATLVRDAADVLCSTQSPGFDGQSSQTCAFAMAQSLLHAKVSLRRVAKSFLQLPTNQACSALVANVPFQLTNESELKAPMFTPPFVPSTCIKPLDTFVTWVSRWPWVQARWAPLFAPDDCLSSSSLWRARNNSKNTTKCLHIPQGFAETCSYTTTLNLFTGAMEAARTPEPTNASATPASVRQSSTAKLASSAALVCFFILLIFL
;
A
#
# COMPACT_ATOMS: atom_id res chain seq x y z
N MET A 1 23.59 21.49 23.61
CA MET A 1 22.96 20.44 22.79
C MET A 1 22.79 20.94 21.34
N HIS A 2 23.89 21.17 20.62
CA HIS A 2 23.87 21.78 19.27
C HIS A 2 24.65 20.95 18.22
N SER A 3 24.88 19.66 18.45
CA SER A 3 25.82 18.86 17.62
C SER A 3 25.32 17.48 17.19
N ALA A 4 24.01 17.24 17.08
CA ALA A 4 23.47 15.92 16.73
C ALA A 4 22.62 15.84 15.43
N LEU A 5 22.61 16.88 14.59
CA LEU A 5 21.83 16.89 13.33
C LEU A 5 22.68 16.98 12.04
N GLY A 6 24.01 16.90 12.15
CA GLY A 6 24.93 17.14 11.02
C GLY A 6 25.29 15.92 10.17
N GLY A 7 24.34 15.04 9.83
CA GLY A 7 24.69 13.77 9.18
C GLY A 7 23.68 13.12 8.24
N LEU A 8 22.59 13.79 7.85
CA LEU A 8 21.73 13.28 6.78
C LEU A 8 22.27 13.78 5.44
N SER A 9 23.22 13.03 4.88
CA SER A 9 23.64 13.21 3.49
C SER A 9 22.49 12.73 2.60
N PHE A 10 21.78 13.66 1.97
CA PHE A 10 20.75 13.36 0.99
C PHE A 10 21.42 12.65 -0.19
N ALA A 11 21.05 11.39 -0.42
CA ALA A 11 21.42 10.72 -1.65
C ALA A 11 20.93 11.56 -2.84
N PRO A 12 21.71 11.69 -3.93
CA PRO A 12 21.24 12.38 -5.11
C PRO A 12 19.92 11.73 -5.59
N PRO A 13 18.93 12.53 -6.00
CA PRO A 13 17.65 12.02 -6.45
C PRO A 13 17.83 10.93 -7.53
N PRO A 14 17.00 9.86 -7.52
CA PRO A 14 17.08 8.82 -8.54
C PRO A 14 16.95 9.42 -9.94
N ALA A 15 17.64 8.83 -10.92
CA ALA A 15 17.68 9.30 -12.31
C ALA A 15 16.29 9.43 -12.99
N SER A 16 15.23 8.91 -12.38
CA SER A 16 13.84 9.12 -12.78
C SER A 16 13.37 10.57 -12.65
N LEU A 17 13.92 11.36 -11.73
CA LEU A 17 13.59 12.78 -11.60
C LEU A 17 14.09 13.62 -12.78
N ALA A 18 15.07 13.12 -13.55
CA ALA A 18 15.53 13.76 -14.78
C ALA A 18 14.52 13.70 -15.94
N GLN A 19 13.44 12.91 -15.80
CA GLN A 19 12.36 12.80 -16.80
C GLN A 19 11.10 13.59 -16.42
N LEU A 20 11.11 14.32 -15.31
CA LEU A 20 9.99 15.19 -14.98
C LEU A 20 9.84 16.28 -16.05
N PRO A 21 8.61 16.57 -16.51
CA PRO A 21 8.38 17.74 -17.34
C PRO A 21 8.96 18.99 -16.70
N THR A 22 9.62 19.84 -17.47
CA THR A 22 10.34 21.04 -16.99
C THR A 22 9.52 21.93 -16.05
N ALA A 23 8.19 21.95 -16.22
CA ALA A 23 7.27 22.65 -15.32
C ALA A 23 7.36 22.17 -13.86
N TYR A 24 7.46 20.86 -13.62
CA TYR A 24 7.58 20.31 -12.26
C TYR A 24 8.93 20.63 -11.65
N SER A 25 10.03 20.47 -12.40
CA SER A 25 11.36 20.77 -11.87
C SER A 25 11.54 22.25 -11.54
N LEU A 26 10.98 23.15 -12.37
CA LEU A 26 11.01 24.60 -12.09
C LEU A 26 10.21 24.94 -10.84
N CYS A 27 8.99 24.41 -10.71
CA CYS A 27 8.16 24.59 -9.54
C CYS A 27 8.84 24.04 -8.26
N LEU A 28 9.35 22.81 -8.29
CA LEU A 28 10.03 22.23 -7.14
C LEU A 28 11.29 23.00 -6.74
N GLY A 29 12.02 23.56 -7.72
CA GLY A 29 13.19 24.37 -7.49
C GLY A 29 12.90 25.78 -6.94
N SER A 30 11.68 26.30 -7.12
CA SER A 30 11.29 27.62 -6.62
C SER A 30 10.74 27.59 -5.20
N ILE A 31 10.27 26.42 -4.73
CA ILE A 31 9.67 26.29 -3.40
C ILE A 31 10.74 26.50 -2.33
N ASN A 32 10.49 27.46 -1.44
CA ASN A 32 11.30 27.64 -0.24
C ASN A 32 11.02 26.51 0.77
N ALA A 33 11.82 25.45 0.69
CA ALA A 33 11.68 24.26 1.53
C ALA A 33 11.70 24.57 3.04
N THR A 34 12.46 25.58 3.47
CA THR A 34 12.50 26.00 4.88
C THR A 34 11.17 26.61 5.32
N ALA A 35 10.59 27.50 4.50
CA ALA A 35 9.30 28.10 4.79
C ALA A 35 8.17 27.06 4.80
N VAL A 36 8.16 26.15 3.82
CA VAL A 36 7.19 25.04 3.78
C VAL A 36 7.31 24.17 5.03
N PHE A 37 8.52 23.75 5.38
CA PHE A 37 8.74 22.91 6.55
C PHE A 37 8.30 23.60 7.85
N GLN A 38 8.64 24.89 8.03
CA GLN A 38 8.20 25.67 9.18
C GLN A 38 6.67 25.78 9.24
N GLY A 39 6.02 26.02 8.09
CA GLY A 39 4.56 26.04 7.98
C GLY A 39 3.94 24.71 8.37
N LEU A 40 4.45 23.59 7.82
CA LEU A 40 3.97 22.24 8.13
C LEU A 40 4.13 21.90 9.61
N VAL A 41 5.27 22.22 10.23
CA VAL A 41 5.48 21.98 11.66
C VAL A 41 4.53 22.83 12.51
N ALA A 42 4.36 24.11 12.17
CA ALA A 42 3.43 24.99 12.88
C ALA A 42 1.98 24.46 12.78
N THR A 43 1.55 24.09 11.58
CA THR A 43 0.24 23.48 11.33
C THR A 43 0.07 22.16 12.09
N ALA A 44 1.05 21.27 12.04
CA ALA A 44 1.01 19.98 12.74
C ALA A 44 0.91 20.13 14.27
N MET A 45 1.51 21.19 14.83
CA MET A 45 1.44 21.47 16.26
C MET A 45 0.13 22.15 16.67
N ALA A 46 -0.52 22.86 15.74
CA ALA A 46 -1.79 23.53 15.98
C ALA A 46 -2.99 22.57 15.85
N GLU A 47 -2.88 21.54 15.00
CA GLU A 47 -3.97 20.62 14.71
C GLU A 47 -4.00 19.43 15.70
N PRO A 48 -5.08 19.25 16.49
CA PRO A 48 -5.17 18.16 17.46
C PRO A 48 -5.06 16.76 16.84
N ALA A 49 -5.57 16.56 15.62
CA ALA A 49 -5.42 15.30 14.89
C ALA A 49 -3.95 14.99 14.59
N CYS A 50 -3.15 16.00 14.26
CA CYS A 50 -1.72 15.83 13.98
C CYS A 50 -0.90 15.48 15.23
N LEU A 51 -1.24 16.07 16.37
CA LEU A 51 -0.61 15.69 17.65
C LEU A 51 -0.91 14.24 18.01
N ARG A 52 -2.16 13.79 17.82
CA ARG A 52 -2.54 12.38 18.00
C ARG A 52 -1.81 11.46 17.02
N ALA A 53 -1.73 11.85 15.75
CA ALA A 53 -1.01 11.10 14.72
C ALA A 53 0.47 10.89 15.08
N VAL A 54 1.16 11.94 15.54
CA VAL A 54 2.56 11.84 16.00
C VAL A 54 2.68 10.89 17.20
N ALA A 55 1.78 10.98 18.17
CA ALA A 55 1.78 10.10 19.33
C ALA A 55 1.52 8.63 18.93
N ALA A 56 0.61 8.39 17.97
CA ALA A 56 0.26 7.06 17.50
C ALA A 56 1.34 6.41 16.62
N LEU A 57 2.05 7.19 15.80
CA LEU A 57 3.13 6.69 14.95
C LEU A 57 4.43 6.40 15.70
N SER A 58 4.70 7.11 16.80
CA SER A 58 5.90 6.94 17.62
C SER A 58 6.18 5.47 18.00
N PRO A 59 5.24 4.71 18.61
CA PRO A 59 5.47 3.30 18.94
C PRO A 59 5.64 2.41 17.70
N VAL A 60 4.86 2.65 16.64
CA VAL A 60 4.94 1.88 15.38
C VAL A 60 6.34 2.00 14.78
N LEU A 61 6.88 3.21 14.72
CA LEU A 61 8.23 3.48 14.20
C LEU A 61 9.32 2.87 15.09
N ALA A 62 9.15 2.93 16.41
CA ALA A 62 10.08 2.34 17.36
C ALA A 62 10.13 0.81 17.24
N ASP A 63 9.01 0.15 17.00
CA ASP A 63 8.96 -1.30 16.82
C ASP A 63 9.51 -1.71 15.45
N TRP A 64 9.22 -0.94 14.40
CA TRP A 64 9.70 -1.22 13.05
C TRP A 64 11.23 -1.09 12.93
N THR A 65 11.83 -0.18 13.70
CA THR A 65 13.29 -0.02 13.74
C THR A 65 13.98 -1.11 14.55
N LYS A 66 13.32 -1.70 15.56
CA LYS A 66 13.86 -2.83 16.35
C LYS A 66 13.74 -4.17 15.64
N GLY A 67 12.69 -4.36 14.82
CA GLY A 67 12.35 -5.64 14.21
C GLY A 67 13.11 -6.00 12.94
N ARG A 68 13.97 -5.12 12.40
CA ARG A 68 14.80 -5.48 11.24
C ARG A 68 15.94 -6.39 11.71
N PRO A 69 16.01 -7.66 11.27
CA PRO A 69 17.15 -8.51 11.56
C PRO A 69 18.42 -7.80 11.09
N SER A 70 19.39 -7.67 11.98
CA SER A 70 20.65 -7.03 11.62
C SER A 70 21.29 -7.82 10.48
N PRO A 71 21.82 -7.19 9.42
CA PRO A 71 22.51 -7.89 8.34
C PRO A 71 23.66 -8.81 8.80
N SER A 72 24.17 -8.58 10.03
CA SER A 72 25.16 -9.43 10.69
C SER A 72 24.63 -10.83 11.05
N ASP A 73 23.33 -10.97 11.30
CA ASP A 73 22.77 -12.21 11.86
C ASP A 73 22.50 -13.25 10.77
N ALA A 74 22.53 -12.84 9.49
CA ALA A 74 22.35 -13.72 8.34
C ALA A 74 23.59 -14.57 7.98
N LYS A 75 24.74 -14.38 8.64
CA LYS A 75 26.01 -15.07 8.30
C LYS A 75 26.43 -16.19 9.27
N SER A 76 25.68 -16.48 10.34
CA SER A 76 26.12 -17.42 11.38
C SER A 76 25.26 -18.68 11.50
N HIS A 77 24.96 -19.36 10.39
CA HIS A 77 24.57 -20.77 10.43
C HIS A 77 25.42 -21.58 9.44
N GLY A 78 26.69 -21.73 9.81
CA GLY A 78 27.51 -22.85 9.37
C GLY A 78 27.26 -24.05 10.29
N ASP A 79 26.98 -25.19 9.68
CA ASP A 79 27.20 -26.56 10.16
C ASP A 79 27.18 -26.83 11.67
N HIS A 80 26.04 -27.29 12.18
CA HIS A 80 26.02 -28.38 13.16
C HIS A 80 24.66 -29.10 13.09
N GLY A 81 24.65 -30.28 12.46
CA GLY A 81 23.52 -31.19 12.45
C GLY A 81 23.34 -31.88 13.81
N PRO A 82 22.10 -32.05 14.31
CA PRO A 82 21.84 -32.97 15.41
C PRO A 82 21.51 -34.36 14.86
N THR A 83 22.33 -35.34 15.23
CA THR A 83 22.03 -36.76 15.16
C THR A 83 20.75 -37.06 15.95
N GLN A 84 19.67 -37.47 15.25
CA GLN A 84 18.50 -38.12 15.86
C GLN A 84 18.52 -39.62 15.57
N HIS A 85 18.68 -40.43 16.61
CA HIS A 85 18.37 -41.86 16.61
C HIS A 85 16.92 -42.06 17.04
N GLY A 86 16.07 -42.64 16.18
CA GLY A 86 14.70 -43.02 16.56
C GLY A 86 13.83 -43.65 15.46
N LYS A 87 13.92 -44.98 15.33
CA LYS A 87 12.96 -46.01 14.84
C LYS A 87 12.20 -45.85 13.48
N PRO A 88 11.95 -46.98 12.75
CA PRO A 88 11.48 -46.96 11.38
C PRO A 88 9.94 -46.91 11.29
N HIS A 89 9.40 -45.87 10.66
CA HIS A 89 8.04 -45.87 10.10
C HIS A 89 8.10 -46.21 8.61
N LYS A 90 7.22 -47.12 8.18
CA LYS A 90 7.06 -47.59 6.79
C LYS A 90 6.86 -46.42 5.83
N SER A 91 7.75 -46.37 4.85
CA SER A 91 7.82 -45.44 3.74
C SER A 91 6.63 -45.57 2.78
N LEU A 92 5.93 -44.46 2.55
CA LEU A 92 5.29 -44.19 1.27
C LEU A 92 6.39 -43.91 0.21
N PRO A 93 6.14 -44.20 -1.08
CA PRO A 93 7.12 -43.95 -2.12
C PRO A 93 7.44 -42.45 -2.25
N PRO A 94 8.71 -42.09 -2.51
CA PRO A 94 9.12 -40.71 -2.72
C PRO A 94 8.58 -40.25 -4.07
N ASP A 95 7.51 -39.46 -4.03
CA ASP A 95 7.04 -38.75 -5.22
C ASP A 95 8.07 -37.69 -5.61
N GLY A 96 8.31 -37.59 -6.91
CA GLY A 96 9.48 -36.97 -7.53
C GLY A 96 9.72 -35.55 -7.02
N SER A 97 10.94 -35.34 -6.51
CA SER A 97 11.51 -34.04 -6.22
C SER A 97 11.66 -33.21 -7.51
N HIS A 98 10.57 -32.60 -7.97
CA HIS A 98 10.69 -31.37 -8.73
C HIS A 98 11.28 -30.33 -7.78
N PRO A 99 12.34 -29.61 -8.19
CA PRO A 99 12.85 -28.51 -7.40
C PRO A 99 11.67 -27.56 -7.20
N ARG A 100 11.26 -27.34 -5.95
CA ARG A 100 10.33 -26.27 -5.61
C ARG A 100 11.04 -24.98 -6.01
N ASP A 101 10.84 -24.55 -7.25
CA ASP A 101 11.16 -23.22 -7.73
C ASP A 101 10.71 -22.25 -6.65
N LYS A 102 11.64 -21.51 -6.05
CA LYS A 102 11.38 -20.63 -4.88
C LYS A 102 10.12 -19.78 -5.14
N TRP A 103 9.01 -20.20 -4.53
CA TRP A 103 7.65 -19.76 -4.87
C TRP A 103 7.41 -18.28 -4.57
N VAL A 104 8.21 -17.74 -3.64
CA VAL A 104 8.32 -16.31 -3.31
C VAL A 104 9.81 -16.01 -3.11
N PRO A 105 10.37 -14.94 -3.70
CA PRO A 105 11.70 -14.48 -3.34
C PRO A 105 11.76 -14.28 -1.82
N SER A 106 12.83 -14.75 -1.17
CA SER A 106 12.95 -14.71 0.30
C SER A 106 12.74 -13.30 0.86
N GLU A 107 13.22 -12.28 0.14
CA GLU A 107 13.06 -10.86 0.50
C GLU A 107 11.58 -10.45 0.59
N LEU A 108 10.77 -10.89 -0.36
CA LEU A 108 9.36 -10.54 -0.40
C LEU A 108 8.54 -11.34 0.60
N ALA A 109 8.92 -12.59 0.86
CA ALA A 109 8.34 -13.36 1.96
C ALA A 109 8.59 -12.66 3.30
N THR A 110 9.79 -12.08 3.51
CA THR A 110 10.08 -11.28 4.71
C THR A 110 9.23 -10.02 4.81
N VAL A 111 9.00 -9.31 3.69
CA VAL A 111 8.16 -8.09 3.68
C VAL A 111 6.69 -8.42 3.96
N LEU A 112 6.19 -9.56 3.49
CA LEU A 112 4.81 -10.01 3.71
C LEU A 112 4.62 -10.74 5.05
N ALA A 113 5.70 -11.09 5.75
CA ALA A 113 5.67 -11.80 7.02
C ALA A 113 5.45 -10.84 8.21
N PHE A 114 4.26 -10.24 8.27
CA PHE A 114 3.79 -9.48 9.43
C PHE A 114 2.56 -10.14 10.04
N THR A 115 2.29 -9.85 11.32
CA THR A 115 1.11 -10.34 12.03
C THR A 115 -0.07 -9.38 11.87
N ASP A 116 -1.29 -9.88 12.02
CA ASP A 116 -2.46 -8.99 11.98
C ASP A 116 -2.40 -7.91 13.07
N ALA A 117 -1.85 -8.22 14.25
CA ALA A 117 -1.65 -7.24 15.31
C ALA A 117 -0.72 -6.07 14.89
N GLN A 118 0.31 -6.35 14.10
CA GLN A 118 1.18 -5.31 13.54
C GLN A 118 0.43 -4.44 12.53
N ALA A 119 -0.37 -5.06 11.65
CA ALA A 119 -1.21 -4.34 10.71
C ALA A 119 -2.25 -3.47 11.42
N GLN A 120 -2.95 -4.02 12.43
CA GLN A 120 -3.90 -3.28 13.26
C GLN A 120 -3.26 -2.09 13.96
N ALA A 121 -2.05 -2.23 14.49
CA ALA A 121 -1.33 -1.13 15.13
C ALA A 121 -1.04 0.02 14.14
N MET A 122 -0.59 -0.32 12.93
CA MET A 122 -0.40 0.66 11.85
C MET A 122 -1.72 1.33 11.46
N CYS A 123 -2.78 0.55 11.28
CA CYS A 123 -4.09 1.03 10.89
C CYS A 123 -4.72 1.94 11.96
N LYS A 124 -4.54 1.61 13.23
CA LYS A 124 -4.96 2.48 14.33
C LYS A 124 -4.25 3.83 14.29
N ALA A 125 -2.95 3.86 13.96
CA ALA A 125 -2.25 5.12 13.80
C ALA A 125 -2.77 5.92 12.59
N LEU A 126 -3.12 5.24 11.50
CA LEU A 126 -3.69 5.89 10.32
C LEU A 126 -5.00 6.63 10.59
N VAL A 127 -5.79 6.21 11.59
CA VAL A 127 -7.04 6.88 11.97
C VAL A 127 -6.82 8.35 12.31
N ASP A 128 -5.68 8.69 12.91
CA ASP A 128 -5.32 10.08 13.24
C ASP A 128 -4.46 10.73 12.13
N VAL A 129 -3.60 9.94 11.46
CA VAL A 129 -2.70 10.45 10.41
C VAL A 129 -3.46 10.94 9.19
N VAL A 130 -4.45 10.19 8.71
CA VAL A 130 -5.19 10.54 7.49
C VAL A 130 -5.94 11.86 7.67
N PRO A 131 -6.74 12.09 8.74
CA PRO A 131 -7.35 13.39 8.98
C PRO A 131 -6.36 14.54 9.16
N CYS A 132 -5.22 14.32 9.83
CA CYS A 132 -4.16 15.32 9.95
C CYS A 132 -3.61 15.72 8.57
N LEU A 133 -3.33 14.73 7.73
CA LEU A 133 -2.82 14.96 6.39
C LEU A 133 -3.82 15.74 5.54
N GLU A 134 -5.07 15.28 5.49
CA GLU A 134 -6.12 15.86 4.67
C GLU A 134 -6.57 17.24 5.14
N GLY A 135 -6.75 17.40 6.46
CA GLY A 135 -7.32 18.62 7.04
C GLY A 135 -6.32 19.74 7.25
N ALA A 136 -5.04 19.42 7.41
CA ALA A 136 -4.04 20.38 7.85
C ALA A 136 -2.80 20.41 6.96
N LEU A 137 -2.11 19.28 6.78
CA LEU A 137 -0.82 19.28 6.09
C LEU A 137 -0.95 19.53 4.58
N LEU A 138 -1.90 18.88 3.90
CA LEU A 138 -2.11 19.06 2.46
C LEU A 138 -2.54 20.48 2.11
N PRO A 139 -3.53 21.10 2.78
CA PRO A 139 -3.88 22.50 2.53
C PRO A 139 -2.70 23.45 2.72
N THR A 140 -1.91 23.27 3.79
CA THR A 140 -0.71 24.10 4.04
C THR A 140 0.34 23.94 2.95
N LEU A 141 0.63 22.69 2.55
CA LEU A 141 1.56 22.42 1.46
C LEU A 141 1.08 23.04 0.16
N MET A 142 -0.18 22.81 -0.22
CA MET A 142 -0.73 23.30 -1.48
C MET A 142 -0.83 24.82 -1.52
N THR A 143 -1.10 25.48 -0.39
CA THR A 143 -1.05 26.94 -0.29
C THR A 143 0.35 27.46 -0.58
N ALA A 144 1.38 26.84 -0.02
CA ALA A 144 2.77 27.24 -0.23
C ALA A 144 3.25 26.96 -1.67
N VAL A 145 2.79 25.87 -2.30
CA VAL A 145 3.08 25.58 -3.71
C VAL A 145 2.36 26.58 -4.61
N ALA A 146 1.10 26.88 -4.33
CA ALA A 146 0.28 27.78 -5.13
C ALA A 146 0.69 29.26 -5.01
N SER A 147 1.38 29.65 -3.92
CA SER A 147 1.92 31.01 -3.80
C SER A 147 3.07 31.29 -4.78
N GLU A 148 3.73 30.25 -5.30
CA GLU A 148 4.76 30.38 -6.32
C GLU A 148 4.12 30.46 -7.72
N THR A 149 4.17 31.64 -8.34
CA THR A 149 3.52 31.87 -9.66
C THR A 149 4.02 30.91 -10.76
N CYS A 150 5.29 30.49 -10.69
CA CYS A 150 5.87 29.54 -11.63
C CYS A 150 5.35 28.09 -11.45
N CYS A 151 4.64 27.78 -10.36
CA CYS A 151 4.02 26.47 -10.13
C CYS A 151 2.65 26.31 -10.81
N SER A 152 2.00 27.40 -11.24
CA SER A 152 0.68 27.32 -11.88
C SER A 152 0.62 26.35 -13.08
N PRO A 153 1.59 26.33 -14.01
CA PRO A 153 1.58 25.35 -15.11
C PRO A 153 1.75 23.90 -14.65
N ALA A 154 2.49 23.66 -13.57
CA ALA A 154 2.66 22.32 -13.01
C ALA A 154 1.36 21.83 -12.34
N LEU A 155 0.70 22.71 -11.58
CA LEU A 155 -0.59 22.43 -10.95
C LEU A 155 -1.70 22.18 -12.00
N ALA A 156 -1.73 22.99 -13.07
CA ALA A 156 -2.66 22.76 -14.19
C ALA A 156 -2.45 21.39 -14.83
N LYS A 157 -1.18 20.98 -15.05
CA LYS A 157 -0.87 19.63 -15.56
C LYS A 157 -1.33 18.50 -14.64
N VAL A 158 -1.34 18.69 -13.32
CA VAL A 158 -1.92 17.69 -12.42
C VAL A 158 -3.42 17.55 -12.68
N VAL A 159 -4.14 18.66 -12.80
CA VAL A 159 -5.57 18.61 -13.13
C VAL A 159 -5.80 17.94 -14.49
N ASP A 160 -5.01 18.29 -15.50
CA ASP A 160 -5.10 17.69 -16.83
C ASP A 160 -4.82 16.18 -16.82
N GLN A 161 -3.87 15.72 -16.00
CA GLN A 161 -3.49 14.32 -15.93
C GLN A 161 -4.47 13.48 -15.10
N PHE A 162 -4.90 13.99 -13.94
CA PHE A 162 -5.63 13.23 -12.93
C PHE A 162 -7.12 13.59 -12.87
N GLY A 163 -7.55 14.67 -13.53
CA GLY A 163 -8.93 15.14 -13.56
C GLY A 163 -9.35 15.94 -12.32
N SER A 164 -8.43 16.16 -11.39
CA SER A 164 -8.69 16.78 -10.08
C SER A 164 -7.48 17.59 -9.60
N PRO A 165 -7.67 18.57 -8.68
CA PRO A 165 -6.57 19.26 -8.01
C PRO A 165 -5.64 18.32 -7.24
N ALA A 166 -4.37 18.70 -7.08
CA ALA A 166 -3.35 17.91 -6.42
C ALA A 166 -3.72 17.50 -4.98
N GLU A 167 -4.27 18.40 -4.16
CA GLU A 167 -4.72 18.03 -2.81
C GLU A 167 -5.79 16.94 -2.83
N VAL A 168 -6.73 17.01 -3.77
CA VAL A 168 -7.84 16.05 -3.88
C VAL A 168 -7.30 14.69 -4.30
N VAL A 169 -6.42 14.66 -5.31
CA VAL A 169 -5.79 13.41 -5.78
C VAL A 169 -5.00 12.76 -4.65
N LEU A 170 -4.18 13.53 -3.92
CA LEU A 170 -3.35 13.00 -2.86
C LEU A 170 -4.18 12.55 -1.64
N ALA A 171 -5.17 13.33 -1.23
CA ALA A 171 -6.08 12.95 -0.15
C ALA A 171 -6.83 11.65 -0.48
N THR A 172 -7.41 11.55 -1.68
CA THR A 172 -8.12 10.34 -2.12
C THR A 172 -7.17 9.15 -2.23
N LEU A 173 -5.97 9.34 -2.77
CA LEU A 173 -4.96 8.28 -2.86
C LEU A 173 -4.62 7.71 -1.47
N VAL A 174 -4.38 8.58 -0.49
CA VAL A 174 -4.08 8.17 0.90
C VAL A 174 -5.26 7.41 1.49
N ARG A 175 -6.46 7.97 1.36
CA ARG A 175 -7.69 7.41 1.92
C ARG A 175 -8.00 6.04 1.35
N ASP A 176 -7.98 5.91 0.04
CA ASP A 176 -8.30 4.65 -0.64
C ASP A 176 -7.22 3.59 -0.37
N ALA A 177 -5.93 3.98 -0.33
CA ALA A 177 -4.86 3.08 0.09
C ALA A 177 -5.04 2.60 1.55
N ALA A 178 -5.46 3.50 2.44
CA ALA A 178 -5.80 3.13 3.81
C ALA A 178 -7.02 2.20 3.85
N ASP A 179 -8.06 2.42 3.03
CA ASP A 179 -9.17 1.47 2.90
C ASP A 179 -8.71 0.10 2.40
N VAL A 180 -7.80 0.03 1.42
CA VAL A 180 -7.25 -1.25 0.92
C VAL A 180 -6.52 -2.01 2.03
N LEU A 181 -5.70 -1.31 2.83
CA LEU A 181 -4.84 -1.95 3.82
C LEU A 181 -5.56 -2.19 5.15
N CYS A 182 -6.37 -1.25 5.59
CA CYS A 182 -6.86 -1.14 6.96
C CYS A 182 -8.34 -1.43 7.14
N SER A 183 -9.08 -1.66 6.04
CA SER A 183 -10.38 -2.30 6.17
C SER A 183 -10.23 -3.66 6.85
N THR A 184 -11.29 -4.13 7.49
CA THR A 184 -11.30 -5.43 8.15
C THR A 184 -12.34 -6.35 7.52
N GLN A 185 -11.97 -7.60 7.31
CA GLN A 185 -12.92 -8.65 6.96
C GLN A 185 -13.36 -9.42 8.20
N SER A 186 -14.60 -9.91 8.21
CA SER A 186 -15.12 -10.81 9.24
C SER A 186 -15.98 -11.92 8.61
N PRO A 187 -15.81 -13.20 8.98
CA PRO A 187 -14.73 -13.71 9.82
C PRO A 187 -13.34 -13.55 9.19
N GLY A 188 -12.31 -13.59 10.04
CA GLY A 188 -10.91 -13.73 9.64
C GLY A 188 -10.54 -15.18 9.35
N PHE A 189 -9.27 -15.42 9.02
CA PHE A 189 -8.75 -16.78 8.83
C PHE A 189 -8.65 -17.53 10.17
N ASP A 190 -8.60 -18.86 10.11
CA ASP A 190 -8.31 -19.74 11.26
C ASP A 190 -9.19 -19.49 12.51
N GLY A 191 -10.46 -19.16 12.29
CA GLY A 191 -11.43 -18.94 13.37
C GLY A 191 -11.32 -17.56 14.05
N GLN A 192 -10.51 -16.65 13.53
CA GLN A 192 -10.46 -15.27 14.01
C GLN A 192 -11.78 -14.54 13.72
N SER A 193 -12.22 -13.69 14.64
CA SER A 193 -13.47 -12.92 14.48
C SER A 193 -13.36 -11.87 13.37
N SER A 194 -12.18 -11.26 13.21
CA SER A 194 -11.87 -10.32 12.13
C SER A 194 -10.36 -10.21 11.93
N GLN A 195 -9.95 -9.69 10.76
CA GLN A 195 -8.55 -9.37 10.46
C GLN A 195 -8.47 -8.22 9.47
N THR A 196 -7.33 -7.53 9.43
CA THR A 196 -7.07 -6.47 8.46
C THR A 196 -6.91 -7.01 7.05
N CYS A 197 -7.27 -6.20 6.06
CA CYS A 197 -7.16 -6.57 4.66
C CYS A 197 -5.72 -6.66 4.19
N ALA A 198 -4.80 -5.84 4.72
CA ALA A 198 -3.37 -6.00 4.49
C ALA A 198 -2.90 -7.40 4.89
N PHE A 199 -3.23 -7.85 6.11
CA PHE A 199 -2.86 -9.20 6.57
C PHE A 199 -3.53 -10.29 5.73
N ALA A 200 -4.82 -10.16 5.46
CA ALA A 200 -5.56 -11.14 4.66
C ALA A 200 -4.96 -11.33 3.27
N MET A 201 -4.64 -10.22 2.57
CA MET A 201 -4.00 -10.26 1.27
C MET A 201 -2.59 -10.84 1.35
N ALA A 202 -1.78 -10.42 2.32
CA ALA A 202 -0.41 -10.93 2.50
C ALA A 202 -0.40 -12.45 2.72
N GLN A 203 -1.26 -12.96 3.62
CA GLN A 203 -1.39 -14.40 3.87
C GLN A 203 -1.91 -15.15 2.66
N SER A 204 -2.85 -14.58 1.90
CA SER A 204 -3.34 -15.17 0.65
C SER A 204 -2.23 -15.29 -0.40
N LEU A 205 -1.35 -14.28 -0.51
CA LEU A 205 -0.21 -14.32 -1.41
C LEU A 205 0.86 -15.32 -0.97
N LEU A 206 1.16 -15.38 0.33
CA LEU A 206 2.14 -16.32 0.91
C LEU A 206 1.69 -17.78 0.77
N HIS A 207 0.38 -18.03 0.82
CA HIS A 207 -0.22 -19.36 0.68
C HIS A 207 -0.81 -19.59 -0.72
N ALA A 208 -0.49 -18.76 -1.70
CA ALA A 208 -0.95 -18.95 -3.06
C ALA A 208 -0.37 -20.26 -3.65
N LYS A 209 -1.20 -20.99 -4.40
CA LYS A 209 -0.81 -22.23 -5.10
C LYS A 209 0.16 -22.01 -6.26
N VAL A 210 0.37 -20.75 -6.63
CA VAL A 210 1.14 -20.30 -7.79
C VAL A 210 2.21 -19.32 -7.32
N SER A 211 3.37 -19.31 -8.01
CA SER A 211 4.42 -18.34 -7.67
C SER A 211 3.88 -16.91 -7.77
N LEU A 212 4.41 -15.98 -6.98
CA LEU A 212 3.89 -14.61 -6.99
C LEU A 212 4.03 -13.95 -8.38
N ARG A 213 5.08 -14.29 -9.13
CA ARG A 213 5.23 -13.84 -10.52
C ARG A 213 4.08 -14.35 -11.40
N ARG A 214 3.58 -15.56 -11.14
CA ARG A 214 2.39 -16.10 -11.82
C ARG A 214 1.12 -15.42 -11.30
N VAL A 215 0.96 -15.17 -9.99
CA VAL A 215 -0.15 -14.35 -9.45
C VAL A 215 -0.24 -13.01 -10.18
N ALA A 216 0.85 -12.24 -10.19
CA ALA A 216 0.90 -10.93 -10.82
C ALA A 216 0.60 -10.99 -12.32
N LYS A 217 1.16 -11.98 -13.03
CA LYS A 217 0.86 -12.19 -14.46
C LYS A 217 -0.58 -12.62 -14.71
N SER A 218 -1.15 -13.45 -13.85
CA SER A 218 -2.53 -13.89 -13.96
C SER A 218 -3.47 -12.73 -13.71
N PHE A 219 -3.20 -11.90 -12.68
CA PHE A 219 -3.96 -10.69 -12.40
C PHE A 219 -3.95 -9.71 -13.59
N LEU A 220 -2.79 -9.51 -14.22
CA LEU A 220 -2.65 -8.70 -15.43
C LEU A 220 -3.25 -9.32 -16.70
N GLN A 221 -3.81 -10.52 -16.64
CA GLN A 221 -4.47 -11.19 -17.77
C GLN A 221 -5.86 -11.68 -17.35
N LEU A 222 -6.39 -11.17 -16.22
CA LEU A 222 -7.64 -11.62 -15.63
C LEU A 222 -8.76 -10.72 -16.15
N PRO A 223 -9.67 -11.25 -16.98
CA PRO A 223 -10.80 -10.47 -17.45
C PRO A 223 -11.76 -10.16 -16.30
N THR A 224 -12.42 -8.99 -16.35
CA THR A 224 -13.29 -8.48 -15.27
C THR A 224 -14.35 -9.50 -14.85
N ASN A 225 -14.98 -10.18 -15.81
CA ASN A 225 -16.02 -11.19 -15.55
C ASN A 225 -15.50 -12.49 -14.90
N GLN A 226 -14.18 -12.74 -14.91
CA GLN A 226 -13.54 -13.89 -14.26
C GLN A 226 -12.95 -13.54 -12.89
N ALA A 227 -12.95 -12.25 -12.52
CA ALA A 227 -12.29 -11.79 -11.31
C ALA A 227 -12.95 -12.31 -10.03
N CYS A 228 -14.28 -12.39 -9.97
CA CYS A 228 -14.98 -13.01 -8.83
C CYS A 228 -14.56 -14.48 -8.66
N SER A 229 -14.51 -15.24 -9.76
CA SER A 229 -14.10 -16.65 -9.74
C SER A 229 -12.67 -16.83 -9.21
N ALA A 230 -11.74 -16.00 -9.70
CA ALA A 230 -10.33 -16.10 -9.39
C ALA A 230 -9.95 -15.58 -7.98
N LEU A 231 -10.56 -14.47 -7.55
CA LEU A 231 -10.12 -13.71 -6.37
C LEU A 231 -11.02 -13.91 -5.14
N VAL A 232 -12.28 -14.32 -5.34
CA VAL A 232 -13.29 -14.42 -4.26
C VAL A 232 -13.81 -15.85 -4.10
N ALA A 233 -14.34 -16.45 -5.16
CA ALA A 233 -15.02 -17.74 -5.07
C ALA A 233 -14.06 -18.94 -4.96
N ASN A 234 -12.76 -18.74 -5.21
CA ASN A 234 -11.76 -19.81 -5.18
C ASN A 234 -12.13 -20.98 -6.11
N VAL A 235 -12.61 -20.67 -7.31
CA VAL A 235 -12.97 -21.66 -8.33
C VAL A 235 -12.06 -21.52 -9.55
N PRO A 236 -11.98 -22.56 -10.40
CA PRO A 236 -11.25 -22.43 -11.66
C PRO A 236 -11.75 -21.23 -12.48
N PHE A 237 -10.84 -20.54 -13.14
CA PHE A 237 -11.12 -19.32 -13.89
C PHE A 237 -10.38 -19.33 -15.23
N GLN A 238 -10.82 -18.50 -16.16
CA GLN A 238 -10.15 -18.37 -17.47
C GLN A 238 -9.35 -17.07 -17.54
N LEU A 239 -8.16 -17.14 -18.13
CA LEU A 239 -7.37 -15.97 -18.48
C LEU A 239 -7.74 -15.49 -19.88
N THR A 240 -7.51 -14.22 -20.17
CA THR A 240 -7.82 -13.66 -21.48
C THR A 240 -7.04 -14.39 -22.59
N ASN A 241 -7.75 -14.82 -23.63
CA ASN A 241 -7.21 -15.60 -24.76
C ASN A 241 -6.65 -16.99 -24.41
N GLU A 242 -6.98 -17.52 -23.22
CA GLU A 242 -6.68 -18.90 -22.86
C GLU A 242 -7.99 -19.70 -22.76
N SER A 243 -8.13 -20.76 -23.57
CA SER A 243 -9.30 -21.64 -23.52
C SER A 243 -9.30 -22.59 -22.33
N GLU A 244 -8.17 -22.73 -21.64
CA GLU A 244 -7.99 -23.64 -20.53
C GLU A 244 -8.32 -22.97 -19.20
N LEU A 245 -9.17 -23.62 -18.40
CA LEU A 245 -9.42 -23.23 -17.02
C LEU A 245 -8.15 -23.36 -16.18
N LYS A 246 -7.78 -22.28 -15.50
CA LYS A 246 -6.70 -22.27 -14.52
C LYS A 246 -7.22 -22.70 -13.17
N ALA A 247 -6.37 -23.42 -12.45
CA ALA A 247 -6.61 -23.75 -11.06
C ALA A 247 -6.81 -22.46 -10.22
N PRO A 248 -7.58 -22.52 -9.13
CA PRO A 248 -7.77 -21.38 -8.23
C PRO A 248 -6.44 -20.75 -7.80
N MET A 249 -6.42 -19.42 -7.76
CA MET A 249 -5.21 -18.65 -7.43
C MET A 249 -4.83 -18.78 -5.96
N PHE A 250 -5.85 -18.79 -5.10
CA PHE A 250 -5.75 -18.88 -3.66
C PHE A 250 -6.27 -20.23 -3.17
N THR A 251 -6.17 -20.49 -1.88
CA THR A 251 -6.71 -21.71 -1.27
C THR A 251 -7.30 -21.42 0.10
N PRO A 252 -8.46 -22.00 0.45
CA PRO A 252 -8.99 -21.90 1.80
C PRO A 252 -7.98 -22.44 2.83
N PRO A 253 -7.89 -21.82 4.01
CA PRO A 253 -8.70 -20.67 4.44
C PRO A 253 -8.22 -19.31 3.89
N PHE A 254 -7.04 -19.24 3.25
CA PHE A 254 -6.37 -18.02 2.80
C PHE A 254 -6.89 -17.47 1.47
N VAL A 255 -8.15 -17.04 1.44
CA VAL A 255 -8.77 -16.36 0.29
C VAL A 255 -9.04 -14.89 0.68
N PRO A 256 -8.63 -13.89 -0.12
CA PRO A 256 -8.80 -12.47 0.23
C PRO A 256 -10.27 -12.04 0.45
N SER A 257 -11.22 -12.72 -0.20
CA SER A 257 -12.66 -12.50 -0.03
C SER A 257 -13.06 -11.02 -0.12
N THR A 258 -13.74 -10.46 0.90
CA THR A 258 -14.22 -9.07 0.90
C THR A 258 -13.12 -8.02 0.85
N CYS A 259 -11.88 -8.36 1.19
CA CYS A 259 -10.75 -7.42 1.11
C CYS A 259 -10.37 -7.05 -0.33
N ILE A 260 -10.93 -7.74 -1.32
CA ILE A 260 -10.81 -7.33 -2.73
C ILE A 260 -11.66 -6.11 -3.07
N LYS A 261 -12.75 -5.83 -2.32
CA LYS A 261 -13.62 -4.68 -2.59
C LYS A 261 -12.88 -3.33 -2.59
N PRO A 262 -12.15 -2.94 -1.52
CA PRO A 262 -11.46 -1.65 -1.54
C PRO A 262 -10.34 -1.61 -2.61
N LEU A 263 -9.73 -2.75 -2.92
CA LEU A 263 -8.74 -2.84 -4.01
C LEU A 263 -9.39 -2.60 -5.38
N ASP A 264 -10.54 -3.22 -5.63
CA ASP A 264 -11.30 -3.03 -6.87
C ASP A 264 -11.79 -1.58 -7.01
N THR A 265 -12.30 -0.98 -5.93
CA THR A 265 -12.67 0.44 -5.89
C THR A 265 -11.48 1.33 -6.23
N PHE A 266 -10.33 1.08 -5.61
CA PHE A 266 -9.10 1.84 -5.86
C PHE A 266 -8.64 1.73 -7.32
N VAL A 267 -8.58 0.51 -7.86
CA VAL A 267 -8.20 0.27 -9.26
C VAL A 267 -9.19 0.93 -10.22
N THR A 268 -10.48 0.86 -9.91
CA THR A 268 -11.55 1.49 -10.70
C THR A 268 -11.39 3.01 -10.70
N TRP A 269 -11.05 3.62 -9.57
CA TRP A 269 -10.78 5.06 -9.49
C TRP A 269 -9.56 5.46 -10.31
N VAL A 270 -8.43 4.75 -10.15
CA VAL A 270 -7.20 4.99 -10.92
C VAL A 270 -7.45 4.86 -12.42
N SER A 271 -8.27 3.89 -12.84
CA SER A 271 -8.60 3.72 -14.26
C SER A 271 -9.17 4.99 -14.88
N ARG A 272 -9.93 5.78 -14.12
CA ARG A 272 -10.66 6.96 -14.62
C ARG A 272 -9.77 8.19 -14.79
N TRP A 273 -8.52 8.15 -14.34
CA TRP A 273 -7.61 9.27 -14.53
C TRP A 273 -7.39 9.56 -16.03
N PRO A 274 -7.48 10.82 -16.47
CA PRO A 274 -7.28 11.20 -17.87
C PRO A 274 -6.02 10.64 -18.51
N TRP A 275 -4.87 10.67 -17.82
CA TRP A 275 -3.62 10.13 -18.36
C TRP A 275 -3.66 8.60 -18.50
N VAL A 276 -4.39 7.92 -17.62
CA VAL A 276 -4.61 6.47 -17.68
C VAL A 276 -5.53 6.14 -18.84
N GLN A 277 -6.64 6.87 -19.01
CA GLN A 277 -7.54 6.69 -20.15
C GLN A 277 -6.82 6.96 -21.49
N ALA A 278 -6.02 8.02 -21.57
CA ALA A 278 -5.31 8.37 -22.80
C ALA A 278 -4.29 7.32 -23.25
N ARG A 279 -3.66 6.59 -22.31
CA ARG A 279 -2.53 5.69 -22.61
C ARG A 279 -2.84 4.21 -22.42
N TRP A 280 -3.71 3.92 -21.47
CA TRP A 280 -3.94 2.58 -20.92
C TRP A 280 -5.42 2.19 -20.89
N ALA A 281 -6.34 2.95 -21.49
CA ALA A 281 -7.76 2.56 -21.56
C ALA A 281 -7.99 1.10 -21.99
N PRO A 282 -7.27 0.54 -23.00
CA PRO A 282 -7.50 -0.85 -23.40
C PRO A 282 -7.06 -1.88 -22.36
N LEU A 283 -6.32 -1.50 -21.31
CA LEU A 283 -5.98 -2.37 -20.18
C LEU A 283 -7.18 -2.58 -19.23
N PHE A 284 -8.13 -1.66 -19.25
CA PHE A 284 -9.24 -1.58 -18.30
C PHE A 284 -10.61 -1.82 -18.97
N ALA A 285 -10.62 -1.93 -20.29
CA ALA A 285 -11.82 -2.18 -21.07
C ALA A 285 -12.20 -3.66 -20.98
N PRO A 286 -13.47 -3.99 -20.71
CA PRO A 286 -13.90 -5.35 -20.37
C PRO A 286 -13.65 -6.39 -21.47
N ASP A 287 -13.65 -5.96 -22.74
CA ASP A 287 -13.47 -6.82 -23.91
C ASP A 287 -12.27 -6.41 -24.78
N ASP A 288 -11.51 -5.39 -24.38
CA ASP A 288 -10.31 -4.95 -25.12
C ASP A 288 -9.03 -5.42 -24.42
N CYS A 289 -7.96 -5.42 -25.19
CA CYS A 289 -6.87 -6.33 -25.01
C CYS A 289 -5.57 -5.68 -25.45
N LEU A 290 -4.76 -5.19 -24.51
CA LEU A 290 -3.42 -4.74 -24.87
C LEU A 290 -2.55 -5.95 -25.20
N SER A 291 -2.29 -6.14 -26.49
CA SER A 291 -1.26 -7.07 -26.94
C SER A 291 0.07 -6.68 -26.29
N SER A 292 0.67 -7.58 -25.52
CA SER A 292 2.00 -7.38 -24.93
C SER A 292 3.06 -6.89 -25.93
N SER A 293 2.89 -7.17 -27.23
CA SER A 293 3.76 -6.65 -28.28
C SER A 293 3.72 -5.13 -28.48
N SER A 294 2.66 -4.42 -28.08
CA SER A 294 2.60 -2.94 -28.14
C SER A 294 3.28 -2.29 -26.94
N LEU A 295 3.14 -2.90 -25.76
CA LEU A 295 3.74 -2.47 -24.50
C LEU A 295 5.27 -2.69 -24.46
N TRP A 296 5.74 -3.80 -25.03
CA TRP A 296 7.15 -4.22 -24.96
C TRP A 296 7.92 -4.04 -26.28
N ARG A 297 7.32 -3.38 -27.29
CA ARG A 297 7.93 -3.15 -28.62
C ARG A 297 9.25 -2.37 -28.58
N ALA A 298 9.63 -1.82 -27.43
CA ALA A 298 10.90 -1.13 -27.23
C ALA A 298 12.06 -2.04 -26.80
N ARG A 299 11.89 -3.34 -26.48
CA ARG A 299 12.99 -4.10 -25.85
C ARG A 299 13.34 -5.50 -26.37
N ASN A 300 12.48 -6.29 -27.02
CA ASN A 300 12.92 -7.59 -27.58
C ASN A 300 11.99 -8.16 -28.67
N ASN A 301 12.61 -8.61 -29.79
CA ASN A 301 11.99 -9.27 -30.95
C ASN A 301 11.51 -10.71 -30.66
N SER A 302 10.67 -10.92 -29.65
CA SER A 302 10.10 -12.25 -29.39
C SER A 302 8.87 -12.47 -30.28
N LYS A 303 8.96 -13.45 -31.19
CA LYS A 303 7.92 -13.81 -32.17
C LYS A 303 6.78 -14.68 -31.64
N ASN A 304 6.65 -14.90 -30.33
CA ASN A 304 5.62 -15.82 -29.82
C ASN A 304 4.82 -15.30 -28.63
N THR A 305 3.50 -15.37 -28.81
CA THR A 305 2.37 -15.12 -27.90
C THR A 305 1.98 -13.66 -27.67
N THR A 306 0.94 -13.24 -28.38
CA THR A 306 0.05 -12.12 -28.09
C THR A 306 -0.64 -12.32 -26.73
N LYS A 307 0.12 -12.17 -25.64
CA LYS A 307 -0.49 -12.15 -24.30
C LYS A 307 -1.33 -10.89 -24.18
N CYS A 308 -2.58 -11.09 -23.80
CA CYS A 308 -3.55 -10.03 -23.64
C CYS A 308 -3.47 -9.49 -22.22
N LEU A 309 -3.09 -8.22 -22.08
CA LEU A 309 -3.03 -7.60 -20.76
C LEU A 309 -4.36 -6.92 -20.46
N HIS A 310 -4.92 -7.25 -19.30
CA HIS A 310 -6.18 -6.76 -18.77
C HIS A 310 -6.08 -6.65 -17.24
N ILE A 311 -6.55 -5.54 -16.66
CA ILE A 311 -6.68 -5.34 -15.23
C ILE A 311 -8.18 -5.36 -14.88
N PRO A 312 -8.64 -6.31 -14.06
CA PRO A 312 -10.04 -6.36 -13.67
C PRO A 312 -10.40 -5.13 -12.83
N GLN A 313 -11.57 -4.56 -13.08
CA GLN A 313 -12.09 -3.41 -12.35
C GLN A 313 -13.62 -3.41 -12.30
N GLY A 314 -14.20 -2.86 -11.24
CA GLY A 314 -15.64 -2.75 -11.03
C GLY A 314 -16.35 -4.10 -10.88
N PHE A 315 -15.61 -5.19 -10.67
CA PHE A 315 -16.20 -6.52 -10.56
C PHE A 315 -16.71 -6.80 -9.14
N ALA A 316 -16.17 -6.13 -8.13
CA ALA A 316 -16.38 -6.52 -6.74
C ALA A 316 -17.84 -6.40 -6.30
N GLU A 317 -18.63 -5.50 -6.90
CA GLU A 317 -20.07 -5.36 -6.62
C GLU A 317 -20.88 -6.55 -7.13
N THR A 318 -20.36 -7.29 -8.11
CA THR A 318 -21.04 -8.43 -8.73
C THR A 318 -20.73 -9.77 -8.04
N CYS A 319 -19.73 -9.79 -7.14
CA CYS A 319 -19.34 -11.02 -6.48
C CYS A 319 -20.22 -11.34 -5.26
N SER A 320 -20.41 -12.64 -5.02
CA SER A 320 -20.98 -13.14 -3.77
C SER A 320 -19.87 -13.37 -2.75
N TYR A 321 -20.04 -12.82 -1.54
CA TYR A 321 -19.05 -12.92 -0.46
C TYR A 321 -19.61 -13.74 0.70
N THR A 322 -18.75 -14.54 1.32
CA THR A 322 -19.06 -15.27 2.56
C THR A 322 -18.62 -14.53 3.81
N THR A 323 -17.82 -13.48 3.65
CA THR A 323 -17.37 -12.56 4.72
C THR A 323 -18.04 -11.20 4.57
N THR A 324 -18.03 -10.40 5.63
CA THR A 324 -18.40 -9.00 5.64
C THR A 324 -17.15 -8.11 5.59
N LEU A 325 -17.34 -6.83 5.29
CA LEU A 325 -16.28 -5.82 5.25
C LEU A 325 -16.67 -4.66 6.15
N ASN A 326 -15.77 -4.23 7.03
CA ASN A 326 -15.84 -2.91 7.64
C ASN A 326 -14.76 -2.03 7.02
N LEU A 327 -15.17 -0.98 6.31
CA LEU A 327 -14.26 -0.03 5.70
C LEU A 327 -13.52 0.79 6.76
N PHE A 328 -12.26 1.11 6.48
CA PHE A 328 -11.44 1.93 7.36
C PHE A 328 -11.97 3.36 7.48
N THR A 329 -12.49 3.91 6.39
CA THR A 329 -13.21 5.20 6.36
C THR A 329 -14.34 5.29 7.39
N GLY A 330 -15.12 4.21 7.58
CA GLY A 330 -16.14 4.16 8.63
C GLY A 330 -15.55 4.25 10.05
N ALA A 331 -14.37 3.66 10.28
CA ALA A 331 -13.67 3.78 11.57
C ALA A 331 -13.15 5.21 11.81
N MET A 332 -12.71 5.91 10.75
CA MET A 332 -12.31 7.31 10.85
C MET A 332 -13.50 8.22 11.19
N GLU A 333 -14.66 8.01 10.57
CA GLU A 333 -15.88 8.77 10.87
C GLU A 333 -16.34 8.57 12.31
N ALA A 334 -16.30 7.33 12.80
CA ALA A 334 -16.60 7.02 14.20
C ALA A 334 -15.63 7.75 15.16
N ALA A 335 -14.34 7.79 14.84
CA ALA A 335 -13.33 8.48 15.66
C ALA A 335 -13.45 10.02 15.64
N ARG A 336 -14.14 10.59 14.64
CA ARG A 336 -14.41 12.04 14.55
C ARG A 336 -15.66 12.45 15.33
N THR A 337 -16.55 11.52 15.64
CA THR A 337 -17.75 11.82 16.41
C THR A 337 -17.35 11.98 17.88
N PRO A 338 -17.46 13.19 18.48
CA PRO A 338 -17.16 13.35 19.89
C PRO A 338 -18.12 12.48 20.70
N GLU A 339 -17.57 11.59 21.52
CA GLU A 339 -18.34 10.84 22.51
C GLU A 339 -19.14 11.86 23.35
N PRO A 340 -20.45 11.65 23.59
CA PRO A 340 -21.25 12.60 24.35
C PRO A 340 -20.62 12.78 25.74
N THR A 341 -19.99 13.93 25.95
CA THR A 341 -19.27 14.26 27.18
C THR A 341 -20.24 14.30 28.34
N ASN A 342 -20.30 13.23 29.13
CA ASN A 342 -20.75 13.35 30.51
C ASN A 342 -19.71 14.21 31.24
N ALA A 343 -20.08 15.46 31.50
CA ALA A 343 -19.23 16.49 32.06
C ALA A 343 -18.74 16.11 33.48
N SER A 344 -17.49 15.63 33.60
CA SER A 344 -16.63 15.80 34.80
C SER A 344 -15.31 15.06 34.61
N ALA A 345 -14.43 15.60 33.78
CA ALA A 345 -13.02 15.26 33.85
C ALA A 345 -12.21 16.51 33.50
N THR A 346 -11.65 17.13 34.54
CA THR A 346 -10.68 18.23 34.43
C THR A 346 -9.54 17.79 33.49
N PRO A 347 -9.18 18.57 32.46
CA PRO A 347 -8.12 18.19 31.55
C PRO A 347 -6.80 18.07 32.32
N ALA A 348 -6.22 16.86 32.32
CA ALA A 348 -4.89 16.64 32.83
C ALA A 348 -3.90 17.48 32.01
N SER A 349 -3.27 18.45 32.66
CA SER A 349 -2.20 19.26 32.12
C SER A 349 -1.06 18.34 31.66
N VAL A 350 -0.99 18.08 30.35
CA VAL A 350 0.14 17.41 29.72
C VAL A 350 1.33 18.37 29.87
N ARG A 351 2.20 18.09 30.85
CA ARG A 351 3.46 18.82 31.02
C ARG A 351 4.25 18.73 29.72
N GLN A 352 4.32 19.86 29.01
CA GLN A 352 5.19 20.13 27.86
C GLN A 352 6.66 20.07 28.31
N SER A 353 7.19 18.86 28.47
CA SER A 353 8.61 18.61 28.61
C SER A 353 9.09 18.02 27.28
N SER A 354 9.94 18.75 26.58
CA SER A 354 10.64 18.41 25.31
C SER A 354 9.95 18.72 23.96
N THR A 355 9.73 20.02 23.68
CA THR A 355 9.42 20.55 22.33
C THR A 355 10.45 20.14 21.26
N ALA A 356 11.72 19.90 21.62
CA ALA A 356 12.76 19.45 20.68
C ALA A 356 12.58 17.99 20.21
N LYS A 357 11.96 17.11 20.99
CA LYS A 357 11.70 15.71 20.58
C LYS A 357 10.47 15.61 19.66
N LEU A 358 9.45 16.44 19.91
CA LEU A 358 8.25 16.54 19.09
C LEU A 358 8.51 17.11 17.69
N ALA A 359 9.41 18.10 17.56
CA ALA A 359 9.80 18.62 16.24
C ALA A 359 10.53 17.56 15.38
N SER A 360 11.36 16.71 15.99
CA SER A 360 12.07 15.63 15.29
C SER A 360 11.13 14.51 14.85
N SER A 361 10.11 14.18 15.65
CA SER A 361 9.09 13.18 15.28
C SER A 361 8.11 13.70 14.22
N ALA A 362 7.69 14.96 14.29
CA ALA A 362 6.83 15.56 13.26
C ALA A 362 7.52 15.62 11.88
N ALA A 363 8.83 15.93 11.86
CA ALA A 363 9.65 15.90 10.64
C ALA A 363 9.74 14.48 10.04
N LEU A 364 9.85 13.46 10.89
CA LEU A 364 9.95 12.05 10.48
C LEU A 364 8.62 11.53 9.93
N VAL A 365 7.49 11.96 10.50
CA VAL A 365 6.14 11.68 9.97
C VAL A 365 5.93 12.34 8.61
N CYS A 366 6.30 13.62 8.46
CA CYS A 366 6.25 14.31 7.16
C CYS A 366 7.13 13.61 6.12
N PHE A 367 8.32 13.16 6.51
CA PHE A 367 9.25 12.44 5.64
C PHE A 367 8.73 11.04 5.23
N PHE A 368 8.13 10.28 6.14
CA PHE A 368 7.53 8.98 5.83
C PHE A 368 6.30 9.11 4.94
N ILE A 369 5.44 10.12 5.20
CA ILE A 369 4.32 10.43 4.32
C ILE A 369 4.85 10.78 2.93
N LEU A 370 5.83 11.69 2.82
CA LEU A 370 6.45 12.03 1.54
C LEU A 370 7.11 10.83 0.84
N LEU A 371 7.76 9.91 1.56
CA LEU A 371 8.38 8.68 1.02
C LEU A 371 7.37 7.62 0.55
N ILE A 372 6.15 7.62 1.09
CA ILE A 372 5.09 6.72 0.61
C ILE A 372 4.53 7.23 -0.74
N PHE A 373 4.66 8.53 -1.02
CA PHE A 373 4.04 9.20 -2.18
C PHE A 373 5.01 9.71 -3.25
N LEU A 374 6.33 9.66 -3.00
CA LEU A 374 7.42 9.94 -3.96
C LEU A 374 8.15 8.64 -4.32
#